data_AF-A0A0J5JU04-F1
#
_entry.id   AF-A0A0J5JU04-F1
#
_cell.length_a   1.000
_cell.length_b   1.000
_cell.length_c   1.000
_cell.angle_alpha   90.00
_cell.angle_beta   90.00
_cell.angle_gamma   90.00
#
_symmetry.space_group_name_H-M   'P 1'
#
loop_
_entity.id
_entity.type
_entity.pdbx_description
1 polymer ?
#
loop_
_entity_poly.entity_id
_entity_poly.type
_entity_poly.pdbx_seq_one_letter_code
_entity_poly.pdbx_strand_id
1 'polypeptide(L)' 'MLASKKTYQLLIALVGILFFIYNFTLKANVSSDIDTYIIFPVTLVLLGFFAFLYVKADKASK' A
#
# COMPACT_ATOMS: atom_id res chain seq x y z
N MET A 1 10.76 -5.10 -17.63
CA MET A 1 11.20 -5.94 -16.49
C MET A 1 10.21 -5.76 -15.35
N LEU A 2 9.52 -6.83 -14.92
CA LEU A 2 8.84 -6.78 -13.62
C LEU A 2 9.91 -6.61 -12.52
N ALA A 3 9.62 -5.78 -11.51
CA ALA A 3 10.52 -5.64 -10.37
C ALA A 3 10.62 -6.97 -9.60
N SER A 4 11.67 -7.14 -8.82
CA SER A 4 11.84 -8.36 -8.03
C SER A 4 10.70 -8.53 -7.02
N LYS A 5 10.39 -9.78 -6.67
CA LYS A 5 9.40 -10.10 -5.62
C LYS A 5 9.68 -9.35 -4.30
N LYS A 6 10.95 -9.20 -3.93
CA LYS A 6 11.39 -8.44 -2.75
C LYS A 6 11.02 -6.96 -2.83
N THR A 7 11.05 -6.37 -4.02
CA THR A 7 10.65 -4.97 -4.23
C THR A 7 9.18 -4.76 -3.89
N TYR A 8 8.29 -5.63 -4.38
CA TYR A 8 6.86 -5.52 -4.06
C TYR A 8 6.56 -5.80 -2.59
N GLN A 9 7.28 -6.74 -1.96
CA GLN A 9 7.17 -6.98 -0.52
C GLN A 9 7.57 -5.74 0.30
N LEU A 10 8.64 -5.05 -0.09
CA LEU A 10 9.08 -3.81 0.57
C LEU A 10 8.05 -2.68 0.38
N LEU A 11 7.48 -2.55 -0.82
CA LEU A 11 6.45 -1.55 -1.11
C LEU A 11 5.18 -1.79 -0.27
N ILE A 12 4.74 -3.04 -0.12
CA ILE A 12 3.61 -3.39 0.76
C ILE A 12 3.91 -2.98 2.21
N ALA A 13 5.11 -3.31 2.72
CA ALA A 13 5.50 -2.96 4.07
C ALA A 13 5.55 -1.42 4.27
N LEU A 14 6.10 -0.69 3.30
CA LEU A 14 6.14 0.78 3.33
C LEU A 14 4.74 1.40 3.37
N VAL A 15 3.81 0.93 2.52
CA VAL A 15 2.41 1.43 2.54
C VAL A 15 1.78 1.18 3.91
N GLY A 16 1.97 0.00 4.49
CA GLY A 16 1.47 -0.33 5.83
C GLY A 16 2.03 0.59 6.92
N ILE A 17 3.36 0.83 6.92
CA ILE A 17 4.02 1.72 7.88
C ILE A 17 3.54 3.17 7.71
N LEU A 18 3.44 3.66 6.47
CA LEU A 18 2.95 5.01 6.20
C LEU A 18 1.50 5.19 6.65
N PHE A 19 0.64 4.21 6.41
CA PHE A 19 -0.74 4.25 6.87
C PHE A 19 -0.84 4.20 8.40
N PHE A 20 0.02 3.42 9.06
CA PHE A 20 0.11 3.39 10.52
C PHE A 20 0.55 4.74 11.09
N ILE A 21 1.62 5.33 10.55
CA ILE A 21 2.10 6.67 10.96
C ILE A 21 1.00 7.70 10.74
N TYR A 22 0.36 7.70 9.56
CA TYR A 22 -0.76 8.58 9.25
C TYR A 22 -1.89 8.50 10.30
N ASN A 23 -2.32 7.29 10.66
CA ASN A 23 -3.37 7.11 11.66
C ASN A 23 -2.98 7.66 13.04
N PHE A 24 -1.70 7.57 13.42
CA PHE A 24 -1.22 7.99 14.73
C PHE A 24 -0.90 9.49 14.81
N THR A 25 -0.39 10.09 13.73
CA THR A 25 0.16 11.45 13.77
C THR A 25 -0.64 12.48 12.99
N LEU A 26 -1.29 12.09 11.90
CA LEU A 26 -1.89 13.03 10.94
C LEU A 26 -3.41 12.96 10.90
N LYS A 27 -4.01 11.81 11.21
CA LYS A 27 -5.46 11.58 11.08
C LYS A 27 -6.33 12.61 11.81
N ALA A 28 -5.91 13.05 12.99
CA ALA A 28 -6.64 14.06 13.77
C ALA A 28 -6.76 15.42 13.05
N ASN A 29 -5.87 15.70 12.10
CA ASN A 29 -5.84 16.95 11.33
C ASN A 29 -6.48 16.82 9.94
N VAL A 30 -7.00 15.64 9.59
CA VAL A 30 -7.63 15.37 8.30
C VAL A 30 -9.14 15.21 8.48
N SER A 31 -9.91 15.79 7.56
CA SER A 31 -11.37 15.67 7.61
C SER A 31 -11.81 14.21 7.42
N SER A 32 -12.93 13.85 8.04
CA SER A 32 -13.52 12.51 7.92
C SER A 32 -13.78 12.12 6.46
N ASP A 33 -14.16 13.08 5.63
CA ASP A 33 -14.45 12.84 4.21
C ASP A 33 -13.18 12.49 3.43
N ILE A 34 -12.08 13.21 3.67
CA ILE A 34 -10.79 12.91 3.01
C ILE A 34 -10.25 11.56 3.49
N ASP A 35 -10.34 11.27 4.79
CA ASP A 35 -9.91 9.98 5.36
C ASP A 35 -10.68 8.81 4.72
N THR A 36 -12.01 8.93 4.66
CA THR A 36 -12.92 7.85 4.26
C THR A 36 -12.96 7.65 2.74
N TYR A 37 -13.00 8.71 1.95
CA TYR A 37 -13.22 8.62 0.51
C TYR A 37 -11.95 8.68 -0.32
N ILE A 38 -10.83 9.13 0.26
CA ILE A 38 -9.56 9.25 -0.47
C ILE A 38 -8.49 8.36 0.17
N ILE A 39 -8.11 8.62 1.42
CA ILE A 39 -6.90 8.01 2.00
C ILE A 39 -7.08 6.51 2.21
N PHE A 40 -8.21 6.09 2.79
CA PHE A 40 -8.48 4.67 3.02
C PHE A 40 -8.61 3.87 1.72
N PRO A 41 -9.45 4.28 0.73
CA PRO A 41 -9.56 3.56 -0.54
C PRO A 41 -8.25 3.52 -1.33
N VAL A 42 -7.50 4.63 -1.39
CA VAL A 42 -6.20 4.67 -2.08
C VAL A 42 -5.20 3.72 -1.44
N THR A 43 -5.18 3.65 -0.10
CA THR A 43 -4.33 2.71 0.63
C THR A 43 -4.69 1.25 0.30
N LEU A 44 -5.98 0.91 0.27
CA LEU A 44 -6.44 -0.42 -0.12
C LEU A 44 -6.07 -0.77 -1.56
N VAL A 45 -6.25 0.16 -2.49
CA VAL A 45 -5.89 -0.04 -3.91
C VAL A 45 -4.39 -0.23 -4.06
N LEU A 46 -3.55 0.55 -3.38
CA LEU A 46 -2.09 0.39 -3.39
C LEU A 46 -1.65 -0.97 -2.85
N LEU A 47 -2.20 -1.38 -1.70
CA LEU A 47 -1.90 -2.68 -1.10
C LEU A 47 -2.34 -3.83 -2.02
N GLY A 48 -3.56 -3.77 -2.56
CA GLY A 48 -4.08 -4.77 -3.49
C GLY A 48 -3.26 -4.84 -4.79
N PHE A 49 -2.89 -3.69 -5.35
CA PHE A 49 -2.07 -3.61 -6.55
C PHE A 49 -0.67 -4.19 -6.34
N PHE A 50 0.01 -3.83 -5.24
CA PHE A 50 1.33 -4.39 -4.96
C PHE A 50 1.26 -5.87 -4.60
N ALA A 51 0.21 -6.34 -3.91
CA ALA A 51 -0.01 -7.76 -3.66
C ALA A 51 -0.23 -8.53 -4.97
N PHE A 52 -1.02 -7.99 -5.90
CA PHE A 52 -1.20 -8.56 -7.23
C PHE A 52 0.13 -8.66 -7.99
N LEU A 53 0.91 -7.58 -8.00
CA LEU A 53 2.22 -7.57 -8.66
C LEU A 53 3.22 -8.52 -7.98
N TYR A 54 3.18 -8.65 -6.66
CA TYR A 54 3.98 -9.63 -5.92
C TYR A 54 3.68 -11.06 -6.38
N VAL A 55 2.39 -11.43 -6.46
CA VAL A 55 1.96 -12.75 -6.94
C VAL A 55 2.36 -12.95 -8.40
N LYS A 56 2.22 -11.92 -9.24
CA LYS A 56 2.62 -11.98 -10.65
C LYS A 56 4.13 -12.15 -10.81
N ALA A 57 4.93 -11.46 -10.02
CA ALA A 57 6.39 -11.57 -10.01
C ALA A 57 6.86 -12.94 -9.53
N ASP A 58 6.15 -13.55 -8.57
CA ASP A 58 6.40 -14.93 -8.14
C ASP A 58 6.19 -15.93 -9.29
N LYS A 59 5.08 -15.80 -10.02
CA LYS A 59 4.78 -16.66 -11.17
C LYS A 59 5.73 -16.45 -12.36
N ALA A 60 6.28 -15.26 -12.53
CA ALA A 60 7.22 -14.95 -13.61
C ALA A 60 8.67 -15.35 -13.30
N SER A 61 8.98 -15.69 -12.05
CA SER A 61 10.31 -16.12 -11.59
C SER A 61 10.44 -17.65 -11.48
N LYS A 62 9.37 -18.40 -11.77
CA LYS A 62 9.35 -19.86 -11.93
C LYS A 62 9.31 -20.20 -13.41
#